data_AF-A0A8F6P3D8-F1
#
_entry.id   AF-A0A8F6P3D8-F1
#
_cell.length_a   1.000
_cell.length_b   1.000
_cell.length_c   1.000
_cell.angle_alpha   90.00
_cell.angle_beta   90.00
_cell.angle_gamma   90.00
#
_symmetry.space_group_name_H-M   'P 1'
#
loop_
_entity.id
_entity.type
_entity.pdbx_description
1 polymer ?
#
loop_
_entity_poly.entity_id
_entity_poly.type
_entity_poly.pdbx_seq_one_letter_code
_entity_poly.pdbx_strand_id
1 'polypeptide(L)'
;MADWFIATEGVKVVKDSATLWPQIITAISSVGAALGGVSLTHHYTRKREERAVAAKLQSERLYISTGLVFLLERFAQRCLPAAQDKGERDDEARFKANFQIPELSFASVSGDWRSLPPGLLYQIQQIEVLREESLSAVTSAFIESTPYDDDGIVELNNQASRLGIKAIHLSRQLRKLCSMPDDRLEERTWSLWPQLCIAAGSALERVLRYAQYRAKMPVIQVKVTSASCQKGNSV
;
A
#
# COMPACT_ATOMS: atom_id res chain seq x y z
N MET A 1 54.40 94.33 -10.74
CA MET A 1 53.48 93.81 -11.77
C MET A 1 53.89 92.36 -12.00
N ALA A 2 52.97 91.44 -11.70
CA ALA A 2 53.02 89.98 -11.88
C ALA A 2 54.23 89.21 -11.33
N ASP A 3 53.99 88.45 -10.26
CA ASP A 3 54.67 87.19 -10.01
C ASP A 3 53.61 86.09 -10.17
N TRP A 4 53.77 85.24 -11.19
CA TRP A 4 53.08 83.97 -11.30
C TRP A 4 54.15 82.91 -11.62
N PHE A 5 54.48 82.11 -10.62
CA PHE A 5 55.28 80.90 -10.77
C PHE A 5 54.51 79.73 -10.16
N ILE A 6 54.56 78.63 -10.91
CA ILE A 6 53.86 77.36 -10.77
C ILE A 6 54.24 76.66 -9.45
N ALA A 7 53.26 76.05 -8.77
CA ALA A 7 53.55 74.89 -7.92
C ALA A 7 52.35 73.94 -7.84
N THR A 8 52.58 72.76 -8.40
CA THR A 8 51.83 71.53 -8.25
C THR A 8 51.76 71.09 -6.78
N GLU A 9 50.58 70.92 -6.21
CA GLU A 9 50.37 70.08 -5.02
C GLU A 9 49.04 69.35 -5.25
N GLY A 10 49.05 68.11 -5.74
CA GLY A 10 49.59 66.99 -4.98
C GLY A 10 48.47 66.50 -4.07
N VAL A 11 47.63 65.61 -4.60
CA VAL A 11 46.68 64.80 -3.83
C VAL A 11 47.41 64.21 -2.62
N LYS A 12 47.25 64.83 -1.47
CA LYS A 12 47.62 64.28 -0.16
C LYS A 12 46.34 64.09 0.65
N VAL A 13 45.45 63.25 0.14
CA VAL A 13 44.38 62.65 0.95
C VAL A 13 44.86 61.28 1.41
N VAL A 14 45.95 61.25 2.16
CA VAL A 14 46.29 60.15 3.07
C VAL A 14 46.97 60.77 4.28
N LYS A 15 46.18 61.44 5.13
CA LYS A 15 46.66 61.77 6.48
C LYS A 15 45.57 61.96 7.54
N ASP A 16 44.41 61.33 7.38
CA ASP A 16 43.42 61.21 8.47
C ASP A 16 42.77 59.81 8.48
N SER A 17 43.53 58.77 8.12
CA SER A 17 43.04 57.40 8.12
C SER A 17 43.07 56.74 9.50
N ALA A 18 43.68 57.34 10.53
CA ALA A 18 43.79 56.75 11.86
C ALA A 18 42.63 57.12 12.80
N THR A 19 42.00 58.27 12.61
CA THR A 19 40.94 58.82 13.48
C THR A 19 39.53 58.31 13.14
N LEU A 20 39.34 57.71 11.97
CA LEU A 20 38.07 57.11 11.53
C LEU A 20 37.93 55.61 11.85
N TRP A 21 39.00 54.95 12.31
CA TRP A 21 38.97 53.52 12.68
C TRP A 21 37.92 53.16 13.73
N PRO A 22 37.74 53.94 14.82
CA PRO A 22 36.74 53.60 15.83
C PRO A 22 35.30 53.62 15.29
N GLN A 23 34.99 54.54 14.37
CA GLN A 23 33.65 54.68 13.78
C GLN A 23 33.36 53.60 12.72
N ILE A 24 34.37 53.21 11.94
CA ILE A 24 34.23 52.12 10.97
C ILE A 24 34.10 50.75 11.67
N ILE A 25 34.88 50.51 12.73
CA ILE A 25 34.81 49.27 13.52
C ILE A 25 33.43 49.12 14.19
N THR A 26 32.90 50.21 14.77
CA THR A 26 31.57 50.18 15.43
C THR A 26 30.43 50.05 14.43
N ALA A 27 30.52 50.66 13.24
CA ALA A 27 29.53 50.52 12.17
C ALA A 27 29.51 49.10 11.57
N ILE A 28 30.67 48.51 11.30
CA ILE A 28 30.74 47.13 10.76
C ILE A 28 30.32 46.10 11.81
N SER A 29 30.67 46.31 13.09
CA SER A 29 30.25 45.44 14.19
C SER A 29 28.73 45.45 14.40
N SER A 30 28.09 46.63 14.33
CA SER A 30 26.63 46.75 14.49
C SER A 30 25.83 46.19 13.30
N VAL A 31 26.29 46.39 12.07
CA VAL A 31 25.65 45.80 10.87
C VAL A 31 25.87 44.29 10.82
N GLY A 32 27.06 43.80 11.19
CA GLY A 32 27.36 42.36 11.29
C GLY A 32 26.53 41.66 12.37
N ALA A 33 26.30 42.30 13.52
CA ALA A 33 25.44 41.78 14.58
C ALA A 33 23.96 41.76 14.18
N ALA A 34 23.47 42.80 13.49
CA ALA A 34 22.09 42.87 13.02
C ALA A 34 21.80 41.86 11.91
N LEU A 35 22.66 41.76 10.89
CA LEU A 35 22.50 40.80 9.79
C LEU A 35 22.78 39.36 10.24
N GLY A 36 23.77 39.16 11.12
CA GLY A 36 24.05 37.88 11.75
C GLY A 36 22.89 37.39 12.61
N GLY A 37 22.31 38.27 13.44
CA GLY A 37 21.13 37.97 14.25
C GLY A 37 19.90 37.61 13.41
N VAL A 38 19.62 38.36 12.35
CA VAL A 38 18.49 38.07 11.43
C VAL A 38 18.70 36.76 10.69
N SER A 39 19.91 36.48 10.19
CA SER A 39 20.26 35.23 9.52
C SER A 39 20.12 34.01 10.45
N LEU A 40 20.64 34.12 11.69
CA LEU A 40 20.48 33.07 12.71
C LEU A 40 19.01 32.83 13.02
N THR A 41 18.25 33.91 13.21
CA THR A 41 16.82 33.84 13.54
C THR A 41 16.07 33.15 12.41
N HIS A 42 16.28 33.56 11.15
CA HIS A 42 15.64 32.94 9.99
C HIS A 42 15.97 31.44 9.90
N HIS A 43 17.24 31.05 10.14
CA HIS A 43 17.63 29.64 10.15
C HIS A 43 16.92 28.85 11.26
N TYR A 44 16.81 29.39 12.48
CA TYR A 44 16.08 28.73 13.55
C TYR A 44 14.56 28.67 13.30
N THR A 45 13.98 29.71 12.70
CA THR A 45 12.56 29.74 12.32
C THR A 45 12.27 28.68 11.28
N ARG A 46 13.08 28.61 10.21
CA ARG A 46 12.95 27.57 9.17
C ARG A 46 13.07 26.17 9.76
N LYS A 47 14.01 25.94 10.67
CA LYS A 47 14.17 24.65 11.35
C LYS A 47 12.99 24.30 12.26
N ARG A 48 12.32 25.29 12.87
CA ARG A 48 11.09 25.09 13.65
C ARG A 48 9.90 24.79 12.74
N GLU A 49 9.78 25.49 11.62
CA GLU A 49 8.74 25.26 10.62
C GLU A 49 8.85 23.85 10.04
N GLU A 50 10.05 23.43 9.61
CA GLU A 50 10.30 22.08 9.10
C GLU A 50 9.95 21.01 10.14
N ARG A 51 10.33 21.22 11.41
CA ARG A 51 9.95 20.30 12.51
C ARG A 51 8.45 20.28 12.78
N ALA A 52 7.79 21.43 12.74
CA ALA A 52 6.36 21.54 12.96
C ALA A 52 5.57 20.85 11.83
N VAL A 53 6.00 21.03 10.57
CA VAL A 53 5.42 20.34 9.41
C VAL A 53 5.64 18.83 9.52
N ALA A 54 6.85 18.39 9.88
CA ALA A 54 7.15 16.97 10.05
C ALA A 54 6.33 16.34 11.19
N ALA A 55 6.19 17.02 12.33
CA ALA A 55 5.38 16.54 13.45
C ALA A 55 3.89 16.46 13.10
N LYS A 56 3.36 17.46 12.38
CA LYS A 56 1.97 17.42 11.87
C LYS A 56 1.75 16.22 10.96
N LEU A 57 2.64 16.04 9.98
CA LEU A 57 2.56 14.93 9.03
C LEU A 57 2.65 13.56 9.72
N GLN A 58 3.51 13.43 10.75
CA GLN A 58 3.57 12.20 11.57
C GLN A 58 2.27 11.97 12.34
N SER A 59 1.68 13.00 12.93
CA SER A 59 0.42 12.88 13.67
C SER A 59 -0.76 12.51 12.77
N GLU A 60 -0.83 13.09 11.57
CA GLU A 60 -1.85 12.76 10.56
C GLU A 60 -1.68 11.33 10.05
N ARG A 61 -0.43 10.93 9.78
CA ARG A 61 -0.11 9.56 9.38
C ARG A 61 -0.49 8.55 10.45
N LEU A 62 -0.21 8.84 11.72
CA LEU A 62 -0.58 7.99 12.84
C LEU A 62 -2.10 7.83 12.93
N TYR A 63 -2.84 8.92 12.80
CA TYR A 63 -4.29 8.93 12.86
C TYR A 63 -4.92 8.06 11.76
N ILE A 64 -4.58 8.29 10.49
CA ILE A 64 -5.12 7.50 9.37
C ILE A 64 -4.67 6.04 9.45
N SER A 65 -3.40 5.79 9.79
CA SER A 65 -2.87 4.42 9.90
C SER A 65 -3.59 3.62 10.96
N THR A 66 -3.96 4.23 12.09
CA THR A 66 -4.65 3.53 13.17
C THR A 66 -6.03 3.03 12.71
N GLY A 67 -6.79 3.88 12.00
CA GLY A 67 -8.07 3.50 11.42
C GLY A 67 -7.92 2.37 10.39
N LEU A 68 -6.93 2.49 9.49
CA LEU A 68 -6.67 1.49 8.46
C LEU A 68 -6.25 0.14 9.02
N VAL A 69 -5.39 0.12 10.04
CA VAL A 69 -4.93 -1.11 10.71
C VAL A 69 -6.12 -1.92 11.22
N PHE A 70 -7.01 -1.30 12.00
CA PHE A 70 -8.14 -2.03 12.57
C PHE A 70 -9.19 -2.44 11.52
N LEU A 71 -9.38 -1.61 10.49
CA LEU A 71 -10.27 -1.94 9.38
C LEU A 71 -9.76 -3.17 8.62
N LEU A 72 -8.47 -3.21 8.28
CA LEU A 72 -7.83 -4.34 7.60
C LEU A 72 -7.82 -5.60 8.45
N GLU A 73 -7.54 -5.50 9.76
CA GLU A 73 -7.56 -6.64 10.67
C GLU A 73 -8.98 -7.22 10.82
N ARG A 74 -10.00 -6.36 10.93
CA ARG A 74 -11.40 -6.80 10.99
C ARG A 74 -11.85 -7.44 9.68
N PHE A 75 -11.42 -6.89 8.54
CA PHE A 75 -11.66 -7.50 7.24
C PHE A 75 -11.02 -8.89 7.16
N ALA A 76 -9.75 -9.03 7.56
CA ALA A 76 -9.06 -10.32 7.60
C ALA A 76 -9.77 -11.34 8.50
N GLN A 77 -10.26 -10.93 9.67
CA GLN A 77 -11.07 -11.78 10.56
C GLN A 77 -12.34 -12.29 9.88
N ARG A 78 -13.00 -11.43 9.10
CA ARG A 78 -14.23 -11.78 8.37
C ARG A 78 -13.96 -12.64 7.13
N CYS A 79 -12.74 -12.66 6.60
CA CYS A 79 -12.36 -13.56 5.53
C CYS A 79 -12.23 -15.01 6.01
N LEU A 80 -11.96 -15.25 7.31
CA LEU A 80 -11.66 -16.58 7.82
C LEU A 80 -12.80 -17.60 7.61
N PRO A 81 -14.08 -17.30 7.93
CA PRO A 81 -15.18 -18.24 7.68
C PRO A 81 -15.31 -18.65 6.21
N ALA A 82 -15.14 -17.71 5.27
CA ALA A 82 -15.13 -18.01 3.84
C ALA A 82 -13.88 -18.80 3.41
N ALA A 83 -12.73 -18.52 4.04
CA ALA A 83 -11.49 -19.25 3.80
C ALA A 83 -11.55 -20.73 4.25
N GLN A 84 -12.38 -21.03 5.26
CA GLN A 84 -12.55 -22.38 5.83
C GLN A 84 -13.88 -23.03 5.46
N ASP A 85 -14.66 -22.40 4.58
CA ASP A 85 -15.96 -22.90 4.19
C ASP A 85 -15.84 -24.27 3.53
N LYS A 86 -16.69 -25.20 3.96
CA LYS A 86 -16.79 -26.54 3.35
C LYS A 86 -17.91 -26.60 2.31
N GLY A 87 -18.74 -25.56 2.25
CA GLY A 87 -19.98 -25.54 1.50
C GLY A 87 -21.02 -26.49 2.08
N GLU A 88 -22.24 -26.35 1.59
CA GLU A 88 -23.34 -27.28 1.83
C GLU A 88 -23.90 -27.73 0.47
N ARG A 89 -24.41 -28.96 0.41
CA ARG A 89 -25.09 -29.44 -0.79
C ARG A 89 -26.54 -28.96 -0.78
N ASP A 90 -26.93 -28.29 -1.85
CA ASP A 90 -28.31 -27.90 -2.13
C ASP A 90 -29.16 -29.13 -2.52
N ASP A 91 -30.47 -28.94 -2.69
CA ASP A 91 -31.45 -29.95 -3.11
C ASP A 91 -31.07 -30.60 -4.46
N GLU A 92 -30.36 -29.86 -5.32
CA GLU A 92 -29.81 -30.35 -6.59
C GLU A 92 -28.43 -31.03 -6.45
N ALA A 93 -28.00 -31.35 -5.23
CA ALA A 93 -26.70 -31.90 -4.86
C ALA A 93 -25.48 -31.03 -5.23
N ARG A 94 -25.68 -29.80 -5.72
CA ARG A 94 -24.63 -28.82 -6.00
C ARG A 94 -24.08 -28.20 -4.72
N PHE A 95 -22.79 -27.89 -4.69
CA PHE A 95 -22.20 -27.16 -3.58
C PHE A 95 -22.59 -25.68 -3.60
N LYS A 96 -22.98 -25.17 -2.45
CA LYS A 96 -23.28 -23.76 -2.20
C LYS A 96 -22.42 -23.26 -1.05
N ALA A 97 -21.89 -22.04 -1.19
CA ALA A 97 -21.15 -21.38 -0.13
C ALA A 97 -22.06 -20.98 1.04
N ASN A 98 -21.59 -21.22 2.26
CA ASN A 98 -22.21 -20.75 3.50
C ASN A 98 -21.77 -19.32 3.83
N PHE A 99 -20.56 -18.96 3.42
CA PHE A 99 -19.96 -17.65 3.68
C PHE A 99 -19.53 -16.97 2.39
N GLN A 100 -19.45 -15.65 2.42
CA GLN A 100 -19.01 -14.84 1.28
C GLN A 100 -17.79 -14.02 1.65
N ILE A 101 -17.04 -13.58 0.64
CA ILE A 101 -15.92 -12.64 0.84
C ILE A 101 -16.50 -11.32 1.37
N PRO A 102 -16.07 -10.86 2.56
CA PRO A 102 -16.65 -9.70 3.20
C PRO A 102 -16.42 -8.43 2.38
N GLU A 103 -17.29 -7.44 2.54
CA GLU A 103 -17.09 -6.12 1.94
C GLU A 103 -15.91 -5.39 2.60
N LEU A 104 -15.14 -4.69 1.78
CA LEU A 104 -14.08 -3.80 2.19
C LEU A 104 -14.36 -2.43 1.56
N SER A 105 -14.48 -1.40 2.40
CA SER A 105 -14.60 -0.03 1.94
C SER A 105 -13.76 0.89 2.82
N PHE A 106 -12.93 1.71 2.19
CA PHE A 106 -12.17 2.76 2.86
C PHE A 106 -12.89 4.10 2.94
N ALA A 107 -14.14 4.19 2.45
CA ALA A 107 -14.91 5.44 2.42
C ALA A 107 -15.13 6.05 3.81
N SER A 108 -15.20 5.22 4.86
CA SER A 108 -15.37 5.66 6.24
C SER A 108 -14.07 6.09 6.94
N VAL A 109 -12.92 5.98 6.27
CA VAL A 109 -11.61 6.30 6.88
C VAL A 109 -11.37 7.81 6.77
N SER A 110 -11.36 8.46 7.92
CA SER A 110 -10.99 9.87 8.06
C SER A 110 -9.48 10.06 8.09
N GLY A 111 -8.97 11.09 7.41
CA GLY A 111 -7.57 11.51 7.47
C GLY A 111 -7.03 11.93 6.10
N ASP A 112 -5.85 12.56 6.10
CA ASP A 112 -5.17 12.88 4.84
C ASP A 112 -4.37 11.66 4.33
N TRP A 113 -4.87 11.08 3.24
CA TRP A 113 -4.22 9.97 2.55
C TRP A 113 -2.82 10.33 2.03
N ARG A 114 -2.53 11.62 1.79
CA ARG A 114 -1.20 12.08 1.35
C ARG A 114 -0.12 11.91 2.42
N SER A 115 -0.51 11.71 3.68
CA SER A 115 0.44 11.46 4.77
C SER A 115 1.11 10.07 4.68
N LEU A 116 0.52 9.14 3.92
CA LEU A 116 1.02 7.77 3.72
C LEU A 116 2.07 7.70 2.59
N PRO A 117 3.05 6.78 2.70
CA PRO A 117 3.96 6.48 1.60
C PRO A 117 3.19 6.02 0.34
N PRO A 118 3.55 6.51 -0.87
CA PRO A 118 2.81 6.22 -2.09
C PRO A 118 2.64 4.74 -2.40
N GLY A 119 3.69 3.93 -2.16
CA GLY A 119 3.63 2.48 -2.40
C GLY A 119 2.64 1.77 -1.47
N LEU A 120 2.55 2.20 -0.21
CA LEU A 120 1.62 1.61 0.76
C LEU A 120 0.19 2.04 0.46
N LEU A 121 -0.02 3.32 0.12
CA LEU A 121 -1.32 3.83 -0.32
C LEU A 121 -1.83 3.04 -1.52
N TYR A 122 -0.98 2.83 -2.55
CA TYR A 122 -1.35 2.04 -3.71
C TYR A 122 -1.78 0.62 -3.34
N GLN A 123 -1.00 -0.07 -2.51
CA GLN A 123 -1.31 -1.44 -2.12
C GLN A 123 -2.60 -1.56 -1.30
N ILE A 124 -2.89 -0.55 -0.46
CA ILE A 124 -4.14 -0.46 0.30
C ILE A 124 -5.32 -0.26 -0.66
N GLN A 125 -5.23 0.69 -1.58
CA GLN A 125 -6.30 0.92 -2.56
C GLN A 125 -6.49 -0.29 -3.50
N GLN A 126 -5.41 -1.00 -3.82
CA GLN A 126 -5.45 -2.18 -4.68
C GLN A 126 -6.25 -3.34 -4.07
N ILE A 127 -6.34 -3.47 -2.73
CA ILE A 127 -7.02 -4.61 -2.13
C ILE A 127 -8.53 -4.61 -2.37
N GLU A 128 -9.17 -3.44 -2.54
CA GLU A 128 -10.58 -3.35 -2.96
C GLU A 128 -10.77 -3.86 -4.39
N VAL A 129 -9.88 -3.48 -5.31
CA VAL A 129 -9.92 -3.97 -6.70
C VAL A 129 -9.74 -5.48 -6.75
N LEU A 130 -8.77 -6.02 -6.00
CA LEU A 130 -8.53 -7.46 -5.93
C LEU A 130 -9.73 -8.21 -5.34
N ARG A 131 -10.47 -7.60 -4.42
CA ARG A 131 -11.69 -8.19 -3.88
C ARG A 131 -12.74 -8.37 -4.97
N GLU A 132 -13.00 -7.36 -5.80
CA GLU A 132 -13.98 -7.47 -6.90
C GLU A 132 -13.57 -8.51 -7.95
N GLU A 133 -12.27 -8.57 -8.26
CA GLU A 133 -11.71 -9.62 -9.12
C GLU A 133 -11.91 -11.01 -8.50
N SER A 134 -11.61 -11.16 -7.20
CA SER A 134 -11.85 -12.41 -6.46
C SER A 134 -13.31 -12.83 -6.48
N LEU A 135 -14.25 -11.89 -6.30
CA LEU A 135 -15.68 -12.20 -6.39
C LEU A 135 -16.06 -12.72 -7.77
N SER A 136 -15.58 -12.06 -8.82
CA SER A 136 -15.83 -12.47 -10.20
C SER A 136 -15.28 -13.87 -10.49
N ALA A 137 -14.07 -14.17 -9.99
CA ALA A 137 -13.44 -15.50 -10.11
C ALA A 137 -14.26 -16.57 -9.38
N VAL A 138 -14.68 -16.30 -8.14
CA VAL A 138 -15.51 -17.22 -7.35
C VAL A 138 -16.85 -17.47 -8.03
N THR A 139 -17.54 -16.42 -8.48
CA THR A 139 -18.81 -16.55 -9.20
C THR A 139 -18.65 -17.40 -10.46
N SER A 140 -17.58 -17.19 -11.22
CA SER A 140 -17.28 -17.98 -12.42
C SER A 140 -17.06 -19.46 -12.06
N ALA A 141 -16.29 -19.74 -11.01
CA ALA A 141 -16.05 -21.11 -10.54
C ALA A 141 -17.35 -21.81 -10.09
N PHE A 142 -18.27 -21.10 -9.44
CA PHE A 142 -19.59 -21.67 -9.11
C PHE A 142 -20.48 -21.90 -10.33
N ILE A 143 -20.41 -21.05 -11.36
CA ILE A 143 -21.16 -21.25 -12.62
C ILE A 143 -20.64 -22.48 -13.37
N GLU A 144 -19.32 -22.68 -13.39
CA GLU A 144 -18.67 -23.79 -14.07
C GLU A 144 -18.72 -25.11 -13.27
N SER A 145 -19.01 -25.03 -11.95
CA SER A 145 -19.06 -26.20 -11.07
C SER A 145 -20.15 -27.20 -11.45
N THR A 146 -19.84 -28.49 -11.28
CA THR A 146 -20.78 -29.59 -11.45
C THR A 146 -21.32 -30.08 -10.11
N PRO A 147 -22.45 -30.81 -10.05
CA PRO A 147 -22.95 -31.39 -8.80
C PRO A 147 -21.98 -32.36 -8.10
N TYR A 148 -20.89 -32.75 -8.76
CA TYR A 148 -19.93 -33.73 -8.26
C TYR A 148 -18.59 -33.12 -7.85
N ASP A 149 -18.34 -31.84 -8.15
CA ASP A 149 -17.12 -31.12 -7.76
C ASP A 149 -17.40 -30.03 -6.74
N ASP A 150 -16.34 -29.58 -6.07
CA ASP A 150 -16.37 -28.54 -5.05
C ASP A 150 -15.52 -27.32 -5.46
N ASP A 151 -15.31 -27.14 -6.77
CA ASP A 151 -14.39 -26.16 -7.35
C ASP A 151 -14.73 -24.72 -6.92
N GLY A 152 -16.03 -24.37 -6.89
CA GLY A 152 -16.49 -23.07 -6.38
C GLY A 152 -16.10 -22.80 -4.93
N ILE A 153 -16.14 -23.84 -4.07
CA ILE A 153 -15.72 -23.74 -2.67
C ILE A 153 -14.19 -23.65 -2.57
N VAL A 154 -13.45 -24.44 -3.35
CA VAL A 154 -11.99 -24.36 -3.42
C VAL A 154 -11.55 -22.94 -3.79
N GLU A 155 -12.17 -22.36 -4.82
CA GLU A 155 -11.83 -21.02 -5.30
C GLU A 155 -12.21 -19.95 -4.26
N LEU A 156 -13.38 -20.07 -3.63
CA LEU A 156 -13.77 -19.21 -2.51
C LEU A 156 -12.73 -19.25 -1.38
N ASN A 157 -12.32 -20.44 -0.96
CA ASN A 157 -11.35 -20.61 0.13
C ASN A 157 -10.00 -19.97 -0.24
N ASN A 158 -9.54 -20.20 -1.47
CA ASN A 158 -8.29 -19.65 -2.00
C ASN A 158 -8.31 -18.12 -2.03
N GLN A 159 -9.35 -17.52 -2.61
CA GLN A 159 -9.46 -16.07 -2.73
C GLN A 159 -9.63 -15.40 -1.36
N ALA A 160 -10.49 -15.93 -0.49
CA ALA A 160 -10.71 -15.38 0.85
C ALA A 160 -9.43 -15.42 1.70
N SER A 161 -8.69 -16.53 1.68
CA SER A 161 -7.44 -16.67 2.42
C SER A 161 -6.36 -15.71 1.91
N ARG A 162 -6.19 -15.58 0.59
CA ARG A 162 -5.24 -14.63 -0.03
C ARG A 162 -5.54 -13.17 0.35
N LEU A 163 -6.81 -12.77 0.30
CA LEU A 163 -7.23 -11.42 0.69
C LEU A 163 -7.00 -11.17 2.18
N GLY A 164 -7.37 -12.12 3.05
CA GLY A 164 -7.16 -12.01 4.49
C GLY A 164 -5.68 -11.90 4.87
N ILE A 165 -4.81 -12.72 4.27
CA ILE A 165 -3.36 -12.67 4.46
C ILE A 165 -2.79 -11.33 3.98
N LYS A 166 -3.22 -10.85 2.81
CA LYS A 166 -2.77 -9.56 2.28
C LYS A 166 -3.18 -8.40 3.19
N ALA A 167 -4.39 -8.43 3.74
CA ALA A 167 -4.86 -7.41 4.68
C ALA A 167 -4.03 -7.38 5.98
N ILE A 168 -3.69 -8.53 6.55
CA ILE A 168 -2.80 -8.63 7.73
C ILE A 168 -1.39 -8.10 7.39
N HIS A 169 -0.88 -8.43 6.20
CA HIS A 169 0.42 -7.91 5.78
C HIS A 169 0.43 -6.38 5.72
N LEU A 170 -0.61 -5.77 5.14
CA LEU A 170 -0.74 -4.32 5.05
C LEU A 170 -0.93 -3.67 6.42
N SER A 171 -1.72 -4.27 7.33
CA SER A 171 -1.87 -3.75 8.69
C SER A 171 -0.54 -3.76 9.45
N ARG A 172 0.28 -4.80 9.30
CA ARG A 172 1.63 -4.87 9.88
C ARG A 172 2.59 -3.85 9.31
N GLN A 173 2.54 -3.60 8.00
CA GLN A 173 3.35 -2.55 7.39
C GLN A 173 2.98 -1.16 7.93
N LEU A 174 1.68 -0.88 8.10
CA LEU A 174 1.20 0.36 8.72
C LEU A 174 1.65 0.50 10.18
N ARG A 175 1.57 -0.59 10.96
CA ARG A 175 2.06 -0.61 12.35
C ARG A 175 3.55 -0.28 12.41
N LYS A 176 4.37 -0.93 11.58
CA LYS A 176 5.82 -0.67 11.49
C LYS A 176 6.15 0.75 11.06
N LEU A 177 5.43 1.29 10.08
CA LEU A 177 5.60 2.66 9.60
C LEU A 177 5.39 3.71 10.71
N CYS A 178 4.52 3.39 11.65
CA CYS A 178 4.06 4.28 12.72
C CYS A 178 4.58 3.89 14.11
N SER A 179 5.47 2.90 14.21
CA SER A 179 5.95 2.36 15.49
C SER A 179 4.82 2.00 16.47
N MET A 180 3.71 1.47 15.95
CA MET A 180 2.58 1.00 16.76
C MET A 180 2.91 -0.34 17.42
N PRO A 181 2.20 -0.71 18.51
CA PRO A 181 2.33 -2.04 19.10
C PRO A 181 2.07 -3.16 18.09
N ASP A 182 2.69 -4.31 18.28
CA ASP A 182 2.48 -5.48 17.45
C ASP A 182 1.04 -6.03 17.55
N ASP A 183 0.61 -6.75 16.52
CA ASP A 183 -0.68 -7.43 16.51
C ASP A 183 -0.65 -8.73 17.32
N ARG A 184 -1.81 -9.11 17.85
CA ARG A 184 -1.99 -10.35 18.63
C ARG A 184 -2.46 -11.53 17.75
N LEU A 185 -2.36 -11.39 16.42
CA LEU A 185 -2.96 -12.34 15.46
C LEU A 185 -2.15 -13.63 15.30
N GLU A 186 -0.98 -13.72 15.93
CA GLU A 186 -0.08 -14.88 15.93
C GLU A 186 0.11 -15.54 17.30
N GLU A 187 -0.52 -15.04 18.37
CA GLU A 187 -0.23 -15.50 19.73
C GLU A 187 -0.52 -16.98 19.98
N ARG A 188 -1.50 -17.56 19.29
CA ARG A 188 -2.00 -18.91 19.52
C ARG A 188 -2.24 -19.62 18.20
N THR A 189 -2.33 -20.94 18.26
CA THR A 189 -2.60 -21.80 17.08
C THR A 189 -3.96 -21.54 16.44
N TRP A 190 -4.94 -21.07 17.22
CA TRP A 190 -6.26 -20.66 16.74
C TRP A 190 -6.36 -19.17 16.43
N SER A 191 -5.26 -18.41 16.58
CA SER A 191 -5.25 -17.01 16.16
C SER A 191 -5.40 -16.91 14.64
N LEU A 192 -5.79 -15.72 14.20
CA LEU A 192 -6.21 -15.48 12.82
C LEU A 192 -5.14 -15.84 11.78
N TRP A 193 -3.88 -15.46 12.01
CA TRP A 193 -2.82 -15.66 11.03
C TRP A 193 -2.53 -17.14 10.74
N PRO A 194 -2.25 -18.00 11.77
CA PRO A 194 -2.12 -19.44 11.54
C PRO A 194 -3.32 -20.05 10.83
N GLN A 195 -4.54 -19.68 11.24
CA GLN A 195 -5.77 -20.24 10.66
C GLN A 195 -5.95 -19.88 9.18
N LEU A 196 -5.65 -18.63 8.78
CA LEU A 196 -5.65 -18.22 7.38
C LEU A 196 -4.54 -18.89 6.57
N CYS A 197 -3.34 -19.05 7.13
CA CYS A 197 -2.25 -19.76 6.46
C CYS A 197 -2.57 -21.24 6.25
N ILE A 198 -3.19 -21.90 7.23
CA ILE A 198 -3.67 -23.29 7.10
C ILE A 198 -4.75 -23.37 6.01
N ALA A 199 -5.69 -22.44 5.99
CA ALA A 199 -6.74 -22.38 4.96
C ALA A 199 -6.17 -22.14 3.55
N ALA A 200 -5.19 -21.25 3.41
CA ALA A 200 -4.49 -21.02 2.14
C ALA A 200 -3.74 -22.28 1.69
N GLY A 201 -3.05 -22.96 2.62
CA GLY A 201 -2.33 -24.20 2.34
C GLY A 201 -3.27 -25.32 1.88
N SER A 202 -4.40 -25.51 2.56
CA SER A 202 -5.37 -26.55 2.21
C SER A 202 -6.06 -26.29 0.86
N ALA A 203 -6.38 -25.03 0.56
CA ALA A 203 -6.92 -24.64 -0.74
C ALA A 203 -5.92 -24.92 -1.87
N LEU A 204 -4.65 -24.54 -1.67
CA LEU A 204 -3.59 -24.78 -2.66
C LEU A 204 -3.31 -26.27 -2.87
N GLU A 205 -3.32 -27.06 -1.80
CA GLU A 205 -3.18 -28.52 -1.90
C GLU A 205 -4.32 -29.16 -2.71
N ARG A 206 -5.56 -28.68 -2.54
CA ARG A 206 -6.71 -29.14 -3.35
C ARG A 206 -6.52 -28.79 -4.83
N VAL A 207 -6.17 -27.55 -5.14
CA VAL A 207 -5.89 -27.12 -6.53
C VAL A 207 -4.78 -27.95 -7.17
N LEU A 208 -3.68 -28.21 -6.44
CA LEU A 208 -2.58 -29.04 -6.94
C LEU A 208 -3.03 -30.49 -7.18
N ARG A 209 -3.83 -31.08 -6.28
CA ARG A 209 -4.40 -32.41 -6.49
C ARG A 209 -5.23 -32.45 -7.77
N TYR A 210 -6.13 -31.48 -7.98
CA TYR A 210 -6.93 -31.39 -9.19
C TYR A 210 -6.09 -31.29 -10.47
N ALA A 211 -5.07 -30.42 -10.47
CA ALA A 211 -4.16 -30.28 -11.60
C ALA A 211 -3.43 -31.61 -11.92
N GLN A 212 -2.99 -32.33 -10.88
CA GLN A 212 -2.35 -33.64 -11.05
C GLN A 212 -3.30 -34.71 -11.57
N TYR A 213 -4.55 -34.76 -11.08
CA TYR A 213 -5.56 -35.70 -11.59
C TYR A 213 -5.87 -35.42 -13.06
N ARG A 214 -6.06 -34.15 -13.44
CA ARG A 214 -6.33 -33.74 -14.82
C ARG A 214 -5.16 -34.06 -15.76
N ALA A 215 -3.93 -33.87 -15.31
CA ALA A 215 -2.73 -34.24 -16.08
C ALA A 215 -2.57 -35.76 -16.28
N LYS A 216 -3.10 -36.57 -15.36
CA LYS A 216 -3.07 -38.03 -15.43
C LYS A 216 -4.23 -38.65 -16.22
N MET A 217 -5.27 -37.89 -16.55
CA MET A 217 -6.35 -38.39 -17.40
C MET A 217 -5.88 -38.45 -18.87
N PRO A 218 -5.88 -39.62 -19.53
CA PRO A 218 -5.66 -39.67 -20.97
C PRO A 218 -6.81 -38.92 -21.66
N VAL A 219 -6.48 -37.91 -22.45
CA VAL A 219 -7.46 -37.20 -23.29
C VAL A 219 -8.05 -38.23 -24.26
N ILE A 220 -9.26 -38.72 -23.97
CA ILE A 220 -10.03 -39.51 -24.92
C ILE A 220 -10.47 -38.54 -26.02
N GLN A 221 -9.65 -38.42 -27.05
CA GLN A 221 -10.01 -37.77 -28.30
C GLN A 221 -11.17 -38.56 -28.91
N VAL A 222 -12.41 -38.09 -28.73
CA VAL A 222 -13.57 -38.62 -29.44
C VAL A 222 -13.38 -38.27 -30.91
N LYS A 223 -12.84 -39.22 -31.67
CA LYS A 223 -12.69 -39.12 -33.12
C LYS A 223 -14.09 -39.20 -33.74
N VAL A 224 -14.72 -38.05 -33.94
CA VAL A 224 -15.96 -37.97 -34.71
C VAL A 224 -15.63 -38.28 -36.16
N THR A 225 -15.75 -39.55 -36.55
CA THR A 225 -15.73 -39.94 -37.96
C THR A 225 -17.06 -39.56 -38.57
N SER A 226 -17.13 -38.38 -39.19
CA SER A 226 -18.18 -38.02 -40.14
C SER A 226 -17.96 -38.83 -41.43
N ALA A 227 -18.54 -40.03 -41.49
CA ALA A 227 -18.71 -40.76 -42.74
C ALA A 227 -19.81 -40.06 -43.55
N SER A 228 -19.39 -39.15 -44.43
CA SER A 228 -20.24 -38.50 -45.41
C SER A 228 -20.76 -39.53 -46.42
N CYS A 229 -22.07 -39.55 -46.60
CA CYS A 229 -22.76 -40.19 -47.71
C CYS A 229 -22.30 -39.55 -49.04
N GLN A 230 -21.52 -40.27 -49.85
CA GLN A 230 -21.43 -39.99 -51.28
C GLN A 230 -22.34 -40.97 -52.04
N LYS A 231 -23.52 -40.49 -52.40
CA LYS A 231 -24.32 -41.04 -53.51
C LYS A 231 -23.55 -40.76 -54.81
N GLY A 232 -22.95 -41.81 -55.37
CA GLY A 232 -22.48 -41.80 -56.76
C GLY A 232 -23.62 -42.19 -57.68
N ASN A 233 -24.06 -41.23 -58.50
CA ASN A 233 -24.82 -41.44 -59.74
C ASN A 233 -23.89 -41.94 -60.86
N SER A 234 -24.49 -42.51 -61.92
CA SER A 234 -23.93 -43.12 -63.15
C SER A 234 -23.72 -44.64 -63.02
N VAL A 235 -24.32 -45.52 -63.83
CA VAL A 235 -24.79 -45.44 -65.23
C VAL A 235 -26.15 -46.12 -65.37
#